data_AF-A0A8X7BCR6-F1
#
_entry.id   AF-A0A8X7BCR6-F1
#
_cell.length_a   1.000
_cell.length_b   1.000
_cell.length_c   1.000
_cell.angle_alpha   90.00
_cell.angle_beta   90.00
_cell.angle_gamma   90.00
#
_symmetry.space_group_name_H-M   'P 1'
#
loop_
_entity.id
_entity.type
_entity.pdbx_description
1 polymer ?
#
loop_
_entity_poly.entity_id
_entity_poly.type
_entity_poly.pdbx_seq_one_letter_code
_entity_poly.pdbx_strand_id
1 'polypeptide(L)'
;MMGTVKRDLAASDSVDVALHCTCHTANNLTSDCSLVMWLTQTSGLRVRLGEHDIKQTTEKYPHEEMAVRRKVVNPGYNPSNYQHDIALLELQRPVRFRRHLIPVCLPLYGEDFAGQKAVVTGWGRTRYGK
;
A
#
# COMPACT_ATOMS: atom_id res chain seq x y z
N MET A 1 3.37 4.73 3.09
CA MET A 1 4.45 5.04 2.14
C MET A 1 3.79 5.59 0.87
N MET A 2 3.81 6.92 0.67
CA MET A 2 3.69 7.64 -0.61
C MET A 2 3.55 9.15 -0.35
N GLY A 3 4.34 9.98 -1.04
CA GLY A 3 4.37 11.44 -0.93
C GLY A 3 3.99 12.12 -2.25
N THR A 4 3.33 13.27 -2.17
CA THR A 4 2.73 14.03 -3.28
C THR A 4 3.75 14.82 -4.12
N VAL A 5 3.75 14.57 -5.43
CA VAL A 5 4.02 15.54 -6.53
C VAL A 5 2.73 15.58 -7.38
N LYS A 6 2.46 16.66 -8.11
CA LYS A 6 1.18 16.97 -8.79
C LYS A 6 1.27 16.72 -10.31
N ARG A 7 0.28 15.99 -10.88
CA ARG A 7 -0.12 15.71 -12.29
C ARG A 7 -0.39 14.20 -12.52
N ASP A 8 -1.68 13.93 -12.71
CA ASP A 8 -2.42 12.66 -12.74
C ASP A 8 -1.82 11.45 -13.48
N LEU A 9 -1.88 10.25 -12.86
CA LEU A 9 -2.52 8.99 -13.36
C LEU A 9 -2.10 7.77 -12.50
N ALA A 10 -2.52 7.71 -11.23
CA ALA A 10 -2.87 6.41 -10.65
C ALA A 10 -4.30 6.12 -11.12
N ALA A 11 -4.56 4.96 -11.72
CA ALA A 11 -5.92 4.61 -12.11
C ALA A 11 -6.81 4.67 -10.86
N SER A 12 -8.02 5.22 -10.99
CA SER A 12 -8.91 5.47 -9.85
C SER A 12 -9.28 4.21 -9.05
N ASP A 13 -8.96 3.03 -9.57
CA ASP A 13 -9.24 1.71 -9.04
C ASP A 13 -7.97 0.91 -8.68
N SER A 14 -6.78 1.49 -8.74
CA SER A 14 -5.52 0.78 -8.43
C SER A 14 -4.74 1.44 -7.29
N VAL A 15 -4.12 0.62 -6.43
CA VAL A 15 -3.21 1.06 -5.35
C VAL A 15 -1.90 0.29 -5.44
N ASP A 16 -0.78 1.01 -5.45
CA ASP A 16 0.56 0.43 -5.36
C ASP A 16 0.91 0.08 -3.91
N VAL A 17 1.48 -1.12 -3.71
CA VAL A 17 1.93 -1.60 -2.41
C VAL A 17 3.26 -2.34 -2.55
N ALA A 18 4.08 -2.31 -1.51
CA ALA A 18 5.24 -3.19 -1.39
C ALA A 18 4.79 -4.64 -1.11
N LEU A 19 5.53 -5.63 -1.62
CA LEU A 19 5.22 -7.05 -1.41
C LEU A 19 5.69 -7.55 -0.06
N HIS A 20 6.78 -6.99 0.48
CA HIS A 20 7.19 -7.25 1.84
C HIS A 20 6.29 -6.44 2.82
N CYS A 21 5.17 -7.04 3.23
CA CYS A 21 4.54 -6.65 4.48
C CYS A 21 5.12 -7.57 5.55
N THR A 22 5.97 -7.08 6.45
CA THR A 22 6.48 -7.92 7.54
C THR A 22 5.29 -8.45 8.35
N CYS A 23 5.17 -9.77 8.48
CA CYS A 23 4.25 -10.38 9.44
C CYS A 23 5.09 -11.31 10.33
N HIS A 24 4.62 -11.58 11.54
CA HIS A 24 5.17 -12.66 12.36
C HIS A 24 3.95 -13.44 12.81
N THR A 25 3.68 -14.60 12.19
CA THR A 25 2.56 -15.43 12.63
C THR A 25 2.86 -16.03 14.00
N ALA A 26 1.85 -16.05 14.87
CA ALA A 26 1.93 -16.41 16.29
C ALA A 26 2.22 -17.89 16.61
N ASN A 27 2.73 -18.68 15.66
CA ASN A 27 3.03 -20.09 15.90
C ASN A 27 4.44 -20.38 15.42
N ASN A 28 5.31 -20.61 16.42
CA ASN A 28 6.71 -21.07 16.47
C ASN A 28 7.30 -21.84 15.25
N LEU A 29 7.18 -21.27 14.06
CA LEU A 29 7.93 -21.63 12.86
C LEU A 29 8.61 -20.35 12.40
N THR A 30 9.93 -20.33 12.47
CA THR A 30 10.77 -19.37 11.75
C THR A 30 10.60 -19.63 10.25
N SER A 31 9.50 -19.16 9.69
CA SER A 31 9.29 -19.11 8.26
C SER A 31 9.40 -17.67 7.83
N ASP A 32 10.55 -17.39 7.21
CA ASP A 32 10.88 -16.18 6.47
C ASP A 32 9.62 -15.50 5.90
N CYS A 33 9.32 -14.30 6.39
CA CYS A 33 8.07 -13.59 6.07
C CYS A 33 8.17 -12.78 4.77
N SER A 34 8.94 -13.28 3.80
CA SER A 34 9.15 -12.71 2.47
C SER A 34 8.01 -13.05 1.48
N LEU A 35 6.90 -13.65 1.93
CA LEU A 35 5.85 -14.19 1.05
C LEU A 35 4.41 -13.72 1.35
N VAL A 36 4.21 -12.81 2.30
CA VAL A 36 2.85 -12.43 2.76
C VAL A 36 2.01 -11.94 1.61
N MET A 37 2.48 -10.96 0.84
CA MET A 37 1.67 -10.47 -0.28
C MET A 37 1.65 -11.42 -1.47
N TRP A 38 2.59 -12.34 -1.68
CA TRP A 38 2.53 -13.29 -2.80
C TRP A 38 1.44 -14.36 -2.58
N LEU A 39 1.46 -15.00 -1.41
CA LEU A 39 0.60 -16.15 -1.08
C LEU A 39 -0.78 -15.76 -0.54
N THR A 40 -0.95 -14.53 -0.05
CA THR A 40 -2.24 -14.10 0.51
C THR A 40 -3.31 -14.04 -0.57
N GLN A 41 -4.40 -14.76 -0.33
CA GLN A 41 -5.59 -14.71 -1.15
C GLN A 41 -6.28 -13.35 -0.97
N THR A 42 -6.88 -12.81 -2.03
CA THR A 42 -7.56 -11.51 -1.98
C THR A 42 -8.85 -11.56 -1.16
N SER A 43 -9.37 -12.76 -0.86
CA SER A 43 -10.54 -12.98 -0.01
C SER A 43 -10.29 -12.41 1.40
N GLY A 44 -11.00 -11.33 1.74
CA GLY A 44 -10.86 -10.64 3.02
C GLY A 44 -9.81 -9.53 3.06
N LEU A 45 -9.05 -9.33 1.98
CA LEU A 45 -8.13 -8.20 1.89
C LEU A 45 -8.92 -6.91 1.61
N ARG A 46 -8.68 -5.89 2.45
CA ARG A 46 -9.32 -4.58 2.35
C ARG A 46 -8.26 -3.48 2.40
N VAL A 47 -8.49 -2.44 1.63
CA VAL A 47 -7.69 -1.21 1.64
C VAL A 47 -8.51 -0.12 2.32
N ARG A 48 -7.89 0.59 3.27
CA ARG A 48 -8.48 1.76 3.92
C ARG A 48 -7.82 3.02 3.35
N LEU A 49 -8.65 3.93 2.85
CA LEU A 49 -8.21 5.16 2.19
C LEU A 49 -8.66 6.39 3.00
N GLY A 50 -7.81 7.43 3.02
CA GLY A 50 -8.17 8.73 3.62
C GLY A 50 -8.17 8.73 5.15
N GLU A 51 -7.54 7.73 5.76
CA GLU A 51 -7.38 7.63 7.21
C GLU A 51 -6.44 8.73 7.73
N HIS A 52 -6.69 9.23 8.93
CA HIS A 52 -5.83 10.19 9.63
C HIS A 52 -5.53 9.73 11.06
N ASP A 53 -6.54 9.40 11.85
CA ASP A 53 -6.41 8.75 13.15
C ASP A 53 -7.04 7.36 13.17
N ILE A 54 -6.20 6.34 13.02
CA ILE A 54 -6.58 4.91 13.05
C ILE A 54 -7.31 4.47 14.33
N LYS A 55 -7.29 5.26 15.41
CA LYS A 55 -7.98 4.94 16.68
C LYS A 55 -9.40 5.48 16.74
N GLN A 56 -9.76 6.40 15.84
CA GLN A 56 -11.04 7.10 15.88
C GLN A 56 -11.78 6.95 14.54
N THR A 57 -13.09 7.16 14.56
CA THR A 57 -13.94 7.09 13.36
C THR A 57 -14.87 8.30 13.22
N THR A 58 -14.75 9.26 14.13
CA THR A 58 -15.62 10.45 14.23
C THR A 58 -15.03 11.67 13.54
N GLU A 59 -14.18 11.46 12.55
CA GLU A 59 -13.51 12.51 11.81
C GLU A 59 -14.46 13.24 10.86
N LYS A 60 -14.20 14.52 10.59
CA LYS A 60 -14.99 15.33 9.65
C LYS A 60 -15.10 14.69 8.26
N TYR A 61 -14.04 14.03 7.83
CA TYR A 61 -13.99 13.28 6.59
C TYR A 61 -13.66 11.83 6.94
N PRO A 62 -14.62 10.90 6.82
CA PRO A 62 -14.39 9.51 7.21
C PRO A 62 -13.49 8.81 6.19
N HIS A 63 -12.78 7.78 6.68
CA HIS A 63 -12.05 6.86 5.81
C HIS A 63 -13.01 6.02 4.96
N GLU A 64 -12.52 5.51 3.83
CA GLU A 64 -13.24 4.57 2.98
C GLU A 64 -12.54 3.20 3.01
N GLU A 65 -13.30 2.12 3.28
CA GLU A 65 -12.79 0.76 3.15
C GLU A 65 -13.27 0.10 1.86
N MET A 66 -12.34 -0.52 1.14
CA MET A 66 -12.57 -1.08 -0.19
C MET A 66 -11.98 -2.48 -0.27
N ALA A 67 -12.77 -3.44 -0.74
CA ALA A 67 -12.29 -4.78 -0.98
C ALA A 67 -11.36 -4.81 -2.22
N VAL A 68 -10.39 -5.73 -2.19
CA VAL A 68 -9.48 -5.96 -3.30
C VAL A 68 -10.07 -6.99 -4.25
N ARG A 69 -10.25 -6.60 -5.51
CA ARG A 69 -10.70 -7.49 -6.59
C ARG A 69 -9.60 -8.47 -7.00
N ARG A 70 -8.41 -7.94 -7.29
CA ARG A 70 -7.24 -8.75 -7.62
C ARG A 70 -5.95 -8.07 -7.20
N LYS A 71 -4.91 -8.89 -7.07
CA LYS A 71 -3.55 -8.46 -6.79
C LYS A 71 -2.68 -8.89 -7.96
N VAL A 72 -1.91 -7.96 -8.52
CA VAL A 72 -0.96 -8.19 -9.60
C VAL A 72 0.43 -7.92 -9.05
N VAL A 73 1.20 -8.99 -8.92
CA VAL A 73 2.56 -8.91 -8.42
C VAL A 73 3.51 -8.65 -9.60
N ASN A 74 4.52 -7.79 -9.40
CA ASN A 74 5.57 -7.63 -10.39
C ASN A 74 6.23 -9.00 -10.69
N PRO A 75 6.24 -9.45 -11.96
CA PRO A 75 6.78 -10.76 -12.32
C PRO A 75 8.30 -10.86 -12.09
N GLY A 76 9.01 -9.73 -12.00
CA GLY A 76 10.43 -9.67 -11.66
C GLY A 76 10.72 -9.77 -10.17
N TYR A 77 9.70 -9.86 -9.30
CA TYR A 77 9.92 -9.88 -7.85
C TYR A 77 10.81 -11.05 -7.44
N ASN A 78 11.89 -10.75 -6.71
CA ASN A 78 12.79 -11.75 -6.16
C ASN A 78 12.77 -11.66 -4.62
N PRO A 79 12.24 -12.67 -3.91
CA PRO A 79 12.12 -12.64 -2.45
C PRO A 79 13.47 -12.70 -1.73
N SER A 80 14.53 -13.20 -2.37
CA SER A 80 15.85 -13.35 -1.74
C SER A 80 16.61 -12.03 -1.63
N ASN A 81 16.34 -11.06 -2.51
CA ASN A 81 17.06 -9.78 -2.55
C ASN A 81 16.14 -8.56 -2.65
N TYR A 82 14.82 -8.75 -2.56
CA TYR A 82 13.79 -7.72 -2.63
C TYR A 82 13.81 -6.88 -3.92
N GLN A 83 14.42 -7.40 -4.99
CA GLN A 83 14.33 -6.75 -6.29
C GLN A 83 12.88 -6.74 -6.76
N HIS A 84 12.47 -5.62 -7.35
CA HIS A 84 11.12 -5.41 -7.89
C HIS A 84 10.00 -5.65 -6.86
N ASP A 85 10.23 -5.22 -5.62
CA ASP A 85 9.29 -5.30 -4.50
C ASP A 85 8.11 -4.32 -4.64
N ILE A 86 7.26 -4.56 -5.64
CA ILE A 86 6.07 -3.76 -5.93
C ILE A 86 4.94 -4.64 -6.46
N ALA A 87 3.72 -4.32 -6.05
CA ALA A 87 2.50 -4.93 -6.54
C ALA A 87 1.38 -3.91 -6.68
N LEU A 88 0.45 -4.21 -7.58
CA LEU A 88 -0.77 -3.46 -7.79
C LEU A 88 -1.96 -4.20 -7.17
N LEU A 89 -2.76 -3.48 -6.40
CA LEU A 89 -4.06 -3.93 -5.93
C LEU A 89 -5.15 -3.25 -6.74
N GLU A 90 -5.95 -4.03 -7.46
CA GLU A 90 -7.16 -3.54 -8.09
C GLU A 90 -8.32 -3.61 -7.09
N LEU A 91 -8.98 -2.49 -6.87
CA LEU A 91 -10.11 -2.34 -5.96
C LEU A 91 -11.40 -2.82 -6.64
N GLN A 92 -12.35 -3.31 -5.84
CA GLN A 92 -13.63 -3.81 -6.36
C GLN A 92 -14.52 -2.73 -6.99
N ARG A 93 -14.26 -1.45 -6.69
CA ARG A 93 -14.95 -0.29 -7.25
C ARG A 93 -13.97 0.88 -7.37
N PRO A 94 -14.17 1.84 -8.29
CA PRO A 94 -13.32 3.02 -8.38
C PRO A 94 -13.45 3.92 -7.16
N VAL A 95 -12.35 4.56 -6.78
CA VAL A 95 -12.27 5.57 -5.71
C VAL A 95 -12.86 6.88 -6.23
N ARG A 96 -13.74 7.49 -5.44
CA ARG A 96 -14.21 8.85 -5.71
C ARG A 96 -13.29 9.83 -5.02
N PHE A 97 -12.60 10.65 -5.79
CA PHE A 97 -11.69 11.66 -5.23
C PHE A 97 -12.44 12.72 -4.42
N ARG A 98 -11.83 13.11 -3.31
CA ARG A 98 -12.35 14.07 -2.33
C ARG A 98 -11.19 14.88 -1.75
N ARG A 99 -11.49 15.87 -0.90
CA ARG A 99 -10.46 16.73 -0.29
C ARG A 99 -9.39 15.95 0.49
N HIS A 100 -9.75 14.82 1.09
CA HIS A 100 -8.85 13.94 1.84
C HIS A 100 -8.42 12.68 1.06
N LEU A 101 -8.84 12.56 -0.19
CA LEU A 101 -8.60 11.41 -1.07
C LEU A 101 -8.17 11.89 -2.45
N ILE A 102 -6.86 12.04 -2.64
CA ILE A 102 -6.24 12.41 -3.91
C ILE A 102 -5.15 11.39 -4.28
N PRO A 103 -4.97 11.10 -5.57
CA PRO A 103 -3.91 10.22 -6.02
C PRO A 103 -2.54 10.88 -5.87
N VAL A 104 -1.52 10.03 -5.71
CA VAL A 104 -0.12 10.42 -5.89
C VAL A 104 0.25 10.34 -7.36
N CYS A 105 1.25 11.10 -7.78
CA CYS A 105 1.74 11.06 -9.16
C CYS A 105 2.87 10.05 -9.28
N LEU A 106 2.89 9.36 -10.41
CA LEU A 106 3.98 8.47 -10.78
C LEU A 106 5.11 9.29 -11.43
N PRO A 107 6.38 8.95 -11.17
CA PRO A 107 7.50 9.58 -11.84
C PRO A 107 7.47 9.26 -13.33
N LEU A 108 8.00 10.17 -14.15
CA LEU A 108 8.22 9.88 -15.57
C LEU A 108 9.39 8.92 -15.74
N TYR A 109 9.38 8.17 -16.84
CA TYR A 109 10.48 7.28 -17.16
C TYR A 109 11.80 8.06 -17.27
N GLY A 110 12.81 7.64 -16.50
CA GLY A 110 14.13 8.25 -16.48
C GLY A 110 14.27 9.49 -15.60
N GLU A 111 13.24 9.88 -14.83
CA GLU A 111 13.42 10.90 -13.80
C GLU A 111 14.34 10.40 -12.68
N ASP A 112 15.32 11.24 -12.32
CA ASP A 112 16.26 10.99 -11.22
C ASP A 112 16.01 11.97 -10.07
N PHE A 113 15.86 11.41 -8.87
CA PHE A 113 15.61 12.13 -7.64
C PHE A 113 16.80 12.06 -6.66
N ALA A 114 17.96 11.59 -7.11
CA ALA A 114 19.16 11.51 -6.29
C ALA A 114 19.53 12.88 -5.67
N GLY A 115 19.85 12.87 -4.36
CA GLY A 115 20.19 14.08 -3.62
C GLY A 115 19.01 14.99 -3.25
N GLN A 116 17.78 14.69 -3.70
CA GLN A 116 16.59 15.45 -3.33
C GLN A 116 16.03 14.99 -1.97
N LYS A 117 15.38 15.93 -1.26
CA LYS A 117 14.70 15.61 0.00
C LYS A 117 13.36 14.92 -0.29
N ALA A 118 13.13 13.79 0.38
CA ALA A 118 11.86 13.06 0.32
C ALA A 118 11.10 13.16 1.65
N VAL A 119 9.78 12.99 1.59
CA VAL A 119 8.91 12.90 2.78
C VAL A 119 8.38 11.48 2.89
N VAL A 120 8.56 10.88 4.06
CA VAL A 120 8.02 9.56 4.39
C VAL A 120 6.95 9.72 5.46
N THR A 121 5.77 9.14 5.20
CA THR A 121 4.61 9.18 6.10
C THR A 121 4.04 7.79 6.34
N GLY A 122 3.46 7.60 7.53
CA GLY A 122 2.74 6.40 7.92
C GLY A 122 2.42 6.39 9.42
N TRP A 123 1.53 5.49 9.82
CA TRP A 123 1.09 5.37 11.22
C TRP A 123 2.04 4.58 12.11
N GLY A 124 3.03 3.90 11.51
CA GLY A 124 3.98 3.05 12.22
C GLY A 124 3.31 1.86 12.94
N ARG A 125 4.04 0.76 13.12
CA ARG A 125 3.67 -0.21 14.16
C ARG A 125 4.35 0.22 15.45
N THR A 126 3.59 0.75 16.41
CA THR A 126 4.15 1.13 17.72
C THR A 126 4.20 -0.04 18.71
N ARG A 127 3.27 -1.01 18.65
CA ARG A 127 3.32 -2.34 19.31
C ARG A 127 2.37 -3.35 18.63
N TYR A 128 2.71 -4.64 18.77
CA TYR A 128 1.91 -5.82 18.41
C TYR A 128 0.82 -6.08 19.48
N GLY A 129 -0.37 -6.55 19.09
CA GLY A 129 -1.40 -7.03 20.03
C GLY A 129 -2.71 -7.33 19.29
N LYS A 130 -3.32 -8.53 19.38
CA LYS A 130 -3.12 -9.68 20.28
C LYS A 130 -2.73 -10.94 19.52
#